data_AF-A0A375IYN1-F1
#
_entry.id   AF-A0A375IYN1-F1
#
_cell.length_a   1.000
_cell.length_b   1.000
_cell.length_c   1.000
_cell.angle_alpha   90.00
_cell.angle_beta   90.00
_cell.angle_gamma   90.00
#
_symmetry.space_group_name_H-M   'P 1'
#
loop_
_entity.id
_entity.type
_entity.pdbx_description
1 polymer ?
#
loop_
_entity_poly.entity_id
_entity_poly.type
_entity_poly.pdbx_seq_one_letter_code
_entity_poly.pdbx_strand_id
1 'polypeptide(L)'
;MAKIIQLQRQEATGSANVTPVIVEDNWTVLRATEEQPLTEERISAAVQGQDAVLFPLSVWKANEALLAGRDAARTGIWLAPEDEPGDAAAYFDRVSLVAVDFPVFRDGRGFSTAYLLRTRYKWEGQLRAIGDVLRDQLNFMKRCGFDAFAVRADKNIDDAIKGFTEFTVTYQASVDEPLPLFRRARTEGGAVQPKATA
;
A
#
# COMPACT_ATOMS: atom_id res chain seq x y z
N MET A 1 1.42 -9.20 18.48
CA MET A 1 1.44 -7.93 17.72
C MET A 1 0.74 -8.18 16.39
N ALA A 2 0.22 -7.14 15.73
CA ALA A 2 -0.38 -7.32 14.42
C ALA A 2 0.71 -7.68 13.40
N LYS A 3 0.36 -8.47 12.38
CA LYS A 3 1.26 -8.80 11.27
C LYS A 3 0.71 -8.22 9.99
N ILE A 4 1.59 -7.77 9.11
CA ILE A 4 1.24 -7.32 7.77
C ILE A 4 2.05 -8.08 6.73
N ILE A 5 1.57 -8.06 5.49
CA ILE A 5 2.36 -8.52 4.36
C ILE A 5 3.08 -7.31 3.77
N GLN A 6 4.39 -7.40 3.58
CA GLN A 6 5.18 -6.36 2.93
C GLN A 6 5.90 -6.94 1.71
N LEU A 7 5.91 -6.17 0.63
CA LEU A 7 6.64 -6.48 -0.58
C LEU A 7 8.08 -6.01 -0.44
N GLN A 8 9.03 -6.94 -0.52
CA GLN A 8 10.45 -6.64 -0.53
C GLN A 8 10.97 -6.72 -1.97
N ARG A 9 11.64 -5.66 -2.41
CA ARG A 9 12.35 -5.65 -3.69
C ARG A 9 13.71 -6.32 -3.48
N GLN A 10 13.99 -7.36 -4.24
CA GLN A 10 15.34 -7.90 -4.37
C GLN A 10 16.04 -7.19 -5.51
N GLU A 11 17.12 -6.47 -5.21
CA GLU A 11 17.99 -5.90 -6.23
C GLU A 11 18.87 -7.02 -6.80
N ALA A 12 18.35 -7.74 -7.78
CA ALA A 12 19.14 -8.58 -8.66
C ALA A 12 19.07 -8.02 -10.09
N THR A 13 20.24 -7.95 -10.71
CA THR A 13 20.56 -7.37 -12.02
C THR A 13 19.44 -7.53 -13.07
N GLY A 14 18.74 -6.43 -13.38
CA GLY A 14 17.93 -6.27 -14.59
C GLY A 14 16.43 -6.61 -14.51
N SER A 15 15.92 -7.21 -13.43
CA SER A 15 14.48 -7.35 -13.21
C SER A 15 14.17 -7.31 -11.72
N ALA A 16 13.44 -6.30 -11.27
CA ALA A 16 13.06 -6.14 -9.87
C ALA A 16 12.04 -7.22 -9.48
N ASN A 17 12.52 -8.37 -9.01
CA ASN A 17 11.66 -9.37 -8.41
C ASN A 17 11.19 -8.86 -7.04
N VAL A 18 9.87 -8.84 -6.87
CA VAL A 18 9.21 -8.39 -5.65
C VAL A 18 8.62 -9.59 -4.93
N THR A 19 9.11 -9.86 -3.73
CA THR A 19 8.69 -11.02 -2.93
C THR A 19 7.83 -10.55 -1.75
N PRO A 20 6.61 -11.09 -1.57
CA PRO A 20 5.83 -10.82 -0.38
C PRO A 20 6.44 -11.56 0.82
N VAL A 21 6.53 -10.88 1.97
CA VAL A 21 6.97 -11.44 3.24
C VAL A 21 6.05 -10.99 4.36
N ILE A 22 5.90 -11.81 5.39
CA ILE A 22 5.13 -11.45 6.59
C ILE A 22 6.06 -10.77 7.57
N VAL A 23 5.69 -9.57 8.03
CA VAL A 23 6.45 -8.77 9.00
C VAL A 23 5.56 -8.36 10.16
N GLU A 24 6.18 -8.12 11.33
CA GLU A 24 5.49 -7.55 12.48
C GLU A 24 5.15 -6.07 12.20
N ASP A 25 3.95 -5.65 12.60
CA ASP A 25 3.48 -4.28 12.47
C ASP A 25 3.56 -3.56 13.81
N ASN A 26 4.39 -2.53 13.84
CA ASN A 26 4.56 -1.64 14.99
C ASN A 26 3.83 -0.30 14.82
N TRP A 27 3.05 -0.12 13.75
CA TRP A 27 2.32 1.11 13.49
C TRP A 27 0.95 1.10 14.17
N THR A 28 0.63 2.20 14.84
CA THR A 28 -0.70 2.43 15.40
C THR A 28 -1.51 3.30 14.45
N VAL A 29 -2.67 2.81 14.00
CA VAL A 29 -3.60 3.60 13.18
C VAL A 29 -4.46 4.47 14.09
N LEU A 30 -4.27 5.78 14.04
CA LEU A 30 -5.10 6.73 14.77
C LEU A 30 -6.45 6.86 14.04
N ARG A 31 -7.50 6.23 14.58
CA ARG A 31 -8.87 6.23 14.04
C ARG A 31 -9.89 6.55 15.13
N ALA A 32 -10.97 7.23 14.76
CA ALA A 32 -12.15 7.36 15.61
C ALA A 32 -12.94 6.04 15.63
N THR A 33 -13.16 5.48 16.81
CA THR A 33 -14.09 4.36 17.04
C THR A 33 -15.17 4.81 18.01
N GLU A 34 -16.28 4.07 18.11
CA GLU A 34 -17.35 4.38 19.07
C GLU A 34 -16.83 4.43 20.51
N GLU A 35 -15.88 3.55 20.85
CA GLU A 35 -15.25 3.48 22.17
C GLU A 35 -14.13 4.52 22.36
N GLN A 36 -13.50 4.97 21.27
CA GLN A 36 -12.34 5.86 21.30
C GLN A 36 -12.46 6.94 20.22
N PRO A 37 -13.17 8.05 20.50
CA PRO A 37 -13.24 9.19 19.58
C PRO A 37 -11.86 9.85 19.41
N LEU A 38 -11.73 10.66 18.35
CA LEU A 38 -10.56 11.50 18.13
C LEU A 38 -10.70 12.81 18.90
N THR A 39 -10.42 12.78 20.20
CA THR A 39 -10.34 14.00 21.04
C THR A 39 -9.00 14.71 20.85
N GLU A 40 -8.96 16.01 21.11
CA GLU A 40 -7.72 16.81 21.07
C GLU A 40 -6.64 16.24 22.01
N GLU A 41 -7.03 15.75 23.18
CA GLU A 41 -6.12 15.10 24.14
C GLU A 41 -5.46 13.86 23.55
N ARG A 42 -6.21 13.01 22.85
CA ARG A 42 -5.68 11.80 22.23
C ARG A 42 -4.77 12.12 21.05
N ILE A 43 -5.12 13.12 20.26
CA ILE A 43 -4.27 13.61 19.15
C ILE A 43 -2.96 14.14 19.74
N SER A 44 -3.02 15.00 20.75
CA SER A 44 -1.84 15.55 21.43
C SER A 44 -0.97 14.46 22.03
N ALA A 45 -1.56 13.47 22.70
CA ALA A 45 -0.83 12.33 23.25
C ALA A 45 -0.13 11.51 22.16
N ALA A 46 -0.80 11.25 21.02
CA ALA A 46 -0.21 10.56 19.88
C ALA A 46 0.93 11.36 19.23
N VAL A 47 0.80 12.69 19.17
CA VAL A 47 1.83 13.59 18.64
C VAL A 47 3.07 13.65 19.54
N GLN A 48 2.89 13.62 20.86
CA GLN A 48 3.98 13.67 21.85
C GLN A 48 4.62 12.31 22.11
N GLY A 49 3.90 11.21 21.88
CA GLY A 49 4.38 9.84 22.08
C GLY A 49 5.53 9.48 21.16
N GLN A 50 6.30 8.44 21.50
CA GLN A 50 7.45 8.01 20.71
C GLN A 50 7.15 6.92 19.67
N ASP A 51 5.92 6.40 19.66
CA ASP A 51 5.51 5.25 18.85
C ASP A 51 5.35 5.57 17.36
N ALA A 52 5.32 4.56 16.48
CA ALA A 52 4.99 4.78 15.08
C ALA A 52 3.48 4.97 14.90
N VAL A 53 3.04 6.09 14.34
CA VAL A 53 1.62 6.45 14.26
C VAL A 53 1.22 6.86 12.84
N LEU A 54 0.08 6.35 12.38
CA LEU A 54 -0.60 6.78 11.17
C LEU A 54 -1.74 7.75 11.54
N PHE A 55 -1.59 9.01 11.16
CA PHE A 55 -2.57 10.06 11.40
C PHE A 55 -3.55 10.17 10.22
N PRO A 56 -4.86 10.36 10.46
CA PRO A 56 -5.79 10.70 9.38
C PRO A 56 -5.34 12.01 8.72
N LEU A 57 -5.46 12.13 7.40
CA LEU A 57 -5.08 13.35 6.69
C LEU A 57 -5.80 14.59 7.24
N SER A 58 -7.08 14.45 7.60
CA SER A 58 -7.86 15.53 8.24
C SER A 58 -7.25 16.01 9.56
N VAL A 59 -6.83 15.09 10.43
CA VAL A 59 -6.15 15.41 11.69
C VAL A 59 -4.80 16.05 11.43
N TRP A 60 -4.05 15.56 10.45
CA TRP A 60 -2.77 16.14 10.05
C TRP A 60 -2.93 17.61 9.65
N LYS A 61 -3.86 17.90 8.73
CA LYS A 61 -4.14 19.26 8.24
C LYS A 61 -4.53 20.21 9.37
N ALA A 62 -5.30 19.73 10.35
CA ALA A 62 -5.70 20.54 11.50
C ALA A 62 -4.59 20.78 12.53
N ASN A 63 -3.56 19.93 12.58
CA ASN A 63 -2.53 19.91 13.63
C ASN A 63 -1.10 19.99 13.08
N GLU A 64 -0.92 20.55 11.88
CA GLU A 64 0.36 20.53 11.16
C GLU A 64 1.52 21.10 12.00
N ALA A 65 1.28 22.20 12.72
CA ALA A 65 2.30 22.83 13.56
C ALA A 65 2.77 21.92 14.71
N LEU A 66 1.87 21.11 15.28
CA LEU A 66 2.21 20.17 16.34
C LEU A 66 3.00 18.96 15.80
N LEU A 67 2.71 18.55 14.56
CA LEU A 67 3.35 17.41 13.90
C LEU A 67 4.70 17.75 13.27
N ALA A 68 4.99 19.03 13.00
CA ALA A 68 6.23 19.47 12.33
C ALA A 68 7.53 19.06 13.05
N GLY A 69 7.50 18.87 14.38
CA GLY A 69 8.67 18.44 15.16
C GLY A 69 8.82 16.92 15.29
N ARG A 70 7.92 16.14 14.71
CA ARG A 70 7.92 14.68 14.83
C ARG A 70 8.86 14.06 13.79
N ASP A 71 9.64 13.06 14.20
CA ASP A 71 10.50 12.30 13.31
C ASP A 71 9.67 11.60 12.21
N ALA A 72 10.02 11.85 10.94
CA ALA A 72 9.36 11.30 9.78
C ALA A 72 9.36 9.76 9.76
N ALA A 73 10.39 9.11 10.31
CA ALA A 73 10.54 7.64 10.30
C ALA A 73 9.45 6.90 11.09
N ARG A 74 8.81 7.59 12.03
CA ARG A 74 7.73 7.06 12.90
C ARG A 74 6.40 7.78 12.67
N THR A 75 6.31 8.48 11.55
CA THR A 75 5.19 9.34 11.23
C THR A 75 4.66 8.97 9.86
N GLY A 76 3.37 8.68 9.80
CA GLY A 76 2.69 8.41 8.56
C GLY A 76 1.32 9.05 8.53
N ILE A 77 0.78 9.15 7.33
CA ILE A 77 -0.58 9.63 7.09
C ILE A 77 -1.41 8.52 6.50
N TRP A 78 -2.71 8.52 6.78
CA TRP A 78 -3.65 7.64 6.09
C TRP A 78 -4.78 8.44 5.45
N LEU A 79 -5.19 8.00 4.26
CA LEU A 79 -6.20 8.64 3.42
C LEU A 79 -7.52 7.89 3.57
N ALA A 80 -8.56 8.61 3.95
CA ALA A 80 -9.94 8.14 3.85
C ALA A 80 -10.39 8.09 2.38
N PRO A 81 -11.45 7.36 2.04
CA PRO A 81 -11.91 7.24 0.66
C PRO A 81 -12.31 8.55 -0.02
N GLU A 82 -12.66 9.58 0.75
CA GLU A 82 -13.01 10.92 0.31
C GLU A 82 -11.82 11.89 0.22
N ASP A 83 -10.65 11.50 0.72
CA ASP A 83 -9.45 12.34 0.68
C ASP A 83 -8.85 12.36 -0.72
N GLU A 84 -8.38 13.54 -1.13
CA GLU A 84 -7.69 13.73 -2.40
C GLU A 84 -6.18 13.43 -2.22
N PRO A 85 -5.57 12.48 -2.96
CA PRO A 85 -4.14 12.18 -2.84
C PRO A 85 -3.21 13.38 -3.12
N GLY A 86 -3.69 14.40 -3.84
CA GLY A 86 -2.93 15.65 -4.04
C GLY A 86 -2.70 16.44 -2.76
N ASP A 87 -3.63 16.39 -1.80
CA ASP A 87 -3.49 17.06 -0.51
C ASP A 87 -2.38 16.42 0.35
N ALA A 88 -2.18 15.11 0.19
CA ALA A 88 -1.14 14.37 0.89
C ALA A 88 0.28 14.72 0.40
N ALA A 89 0.41 15.12 -0.87
CA ALA A 89 1.71 15.36 -1.51
C ALA A 89 2.53 16.46 -0.83
N ALA A 90 1.88 17.43 -0.18
CA ALA A 90 2.54 18.49 0.59
C ALA A 90 3.32 17.97 1.81
N TYR A 91 3.08 16.71 2.22
CA TYR A 91 3.59 16.14 3.46
C TYR A 91 4.56 14.98 3.25
N PHE A 92 4.87 14.61 2.00
CA PHE A 92 5.71 13.46 1.68
C PHE A 92 7.10 13.51 2.33
N ASP A 93 7.70 14.69 2.43
CA ASP A 93 9.02 14.87 3.07
C ASP A 93 8.98 14.73 4.60
N ARG A 94 7.79 14.63 5.20
CA ARG A 94 7.57 14.59 6.66
C ARG A 94 7.05 13.25 7.14
N VAL A 95 6.87 12.29 6.24
CA VAL A 95 6.31 10.97 6.55
C VAL A 95 7.13 9.88 5.90
N SER A 96 7.21 8.71 6.52
CA SER A 96 7.83 7.52 5.90
C SER A 96 6.81 6.56 5.28
N LEU A 97 5.52 6.80 5.52
CA LEU A 97 4.44 5.89 5.18
C LEU A 97 3.17 6.66 4.82
N VAL A 98 2.59 6.32 3.68
CA VAL A 98 1.22 6.72 3.30
C VAL A 98 0.34 5.48 3.27
N ALA A 99 -0.76 5.50 4.02
CA ALA A 99 -1.74 4.43 4.01
C ALA A 99 -3.04 4.88 3.31
N VAL A 100 -3.77 3.93 2.75
CA VAL A 100 -5.08 4.15 2.14
C VAL A 100 -6.08 3.23 2.81
N ASP A 101 -7.16 3.81 3.31
CA ASP A 101 -8.21 3.08 4.02
C ASP A 101 -9.25 2.49 3.08
N PHE A 102 -9.58 1.23 3.34
CA PHE A 102 -10.65 0.49 2.69
C PHE A 102 -11.70 0.17 3.75
N PRO A 103 -12.67 1.06 4.04
CA PRO A 103 -13.63 0.82 5.12
C PRO A 103 -14.56 -0.36 4.81
N VAL A 104 -14.85 -0.60 3.53
CA VAL A 104 -15.67 -1.72 3.06
C VAL A 104 -15.05 -2.32 1.79
N PHE A 105 -15.14 -3.64 1.65
CA PHE A 105 -14.63 -4.40 0.49
C PHE A 105 -15.01 -3.84 -0.89
N ARG A 106 -16.19 -3.22 -0.99
CA ARG A 106 -16.74 -2.70 -2.26
C ARG A 106 -16.17 -1.34 -2.65
N ASP A 107 -15.34 -0.72 -1.82
CA ASP A 107 -14.76 0.58 -2.12
C ASP A 107 -13.54 0.45 -3.03
N GLY A 108 -13.73 0.85 -4.29
CA GLY A 108 -12.66 0.84 -5.30
C GLY A 108 -11.79 2.10 -5.32
N ARG A 109 -12.15 3.18 -4.60
CA ARG A 109 -11.44 4.47 -4.73
C ARG A 109 -9.97 4.36 -4.34
N GLY A 110 -9.67 3.54 -3.33
CA GLY A 110 -8.30 3.34 -2.86
C GLY A 110 -7.32 2.81 -3.93
N PHE A 111 -7.80 2.07 -4.93
CA PHE A 111 -6.97 1.62 -6.06
C PHE A 111 -6.54 2.80 -6.95
N SER A 112 -7.46 3.70 -7.26
CA SER A 112 -7.17 4.92 -8.02
C SER A 112 -6.25 5.85 -7.24
N THR A 113 -6.49 6.00 -5.93
CA THR A 113 -5.64 6.78 -5.03
C THR A 113 -4.21 6.27 -5.05
N ALA A 114 -3.99 4.96 -4.87
CA ALA A 114 -2.67 4.35 -4.92
C ALA A 114 -1.97 4.53 -6.28
N TYR A 115 -2.72 4.34 -7.36
CA TYR A 115 -2.20 4.54 -8.72
C TYR A 115 -1.73 5.99 -8.91
N LEU A 116 -2.51 6.98 -8.48
CA LEU A 116 -2.14 8.40 -8.56
C LEU A 116 -0.93 8.74 -7.68
N LEU A 117 -0.88 8.21 -6.46
CA LEU A 117 0.27 8.39 -5.55
C LEU A 117 1.57 7.95 -6.22
N ARG A 118 1.60 6.78 -6.86
CA ARG A 118 2.80 6.29 -7.56
C ARG A 118 3.08 7.01 -8.88
N THR A 119 2.06 7.24 -9.70
CA THR A 119 2.26 7.70 -11.09
C THR A 119 2.34 9.20 -11.22
N ARG A 120 1.42 9.94 -10.59
CA ARG A 120 1.31 11.40 -10.69
C ARG A 120 2.14 12.10 -9.63
N TYR A 121 2.00 11.68 -8.38
CA TYR A 121 2.65 12.33 -7.23
C TYR A 121 4.02 11.73 -6.88
N LYS A 122 4.42 10.64 -7.56
CA LYS A 122 5.75 10.02 -7.43
C LYS A 122 6.12 9.67 -5.99
N TRP A 123 5.14 9.22 -5.20
CA TRP A 123 5.41 8.70 -3.86
C TRP A 123 6.27 7.43 -3.95
N GLU A 124 7.47 7.48 -3.38
CA GLU A 124 8.43 6.37 -3.38
C GLU A 124 8.50 5.61 -2.04
N GLY A 125 8.00 6.22 -0.96
CA GLY A 125 7.95 5.58 0.35
C GLY A 125 6.94 4.43 0.42
N GLN A 126 6.77 3.88 1.62
CA GLN A 126 5.85 2.77 1.85
C GLN A 126 4.41 3.21 1.55
N LEU A 127 3.68 2.41 0.77
CA LEU A 127 2.27 2.61 0.46
C LEU A 127 1.45 1.42 0.97
N ARG A 128 0.70 1.65 2.06
CA ARG A 128 0.01 0.61 2.81
C ARG A 128 -1.50 0.57 2.57
N ALA A 129 -2.07 -0.59 2.31
CA ALA A 129 -3.52 -0.80 2.38
C ALA A 129 -3.93 -1.16 3.82
N ILE A 130 -4.94 -0.48 4.36
CA ILE A 130 -5.51 -0.73 5.70
C ILE A 130 -7.04 -0.88 5.63
N GLY A 131 -7.66 -1.49 6.65
CA GLY A 131 -9.11 -1.70 6.70
C GLY A 131 -9.54 -3.10 6.26
N ASP A 132 -10.52 -3.19 5.36
CA ASP A 132 -11.12 -4.42 4.84
C ASP A 132 -10.28 -5.04 3.71
N VAL A 133 -9.00 -5.29 4.00
CA VAL A 133 -8.04 -5.87 3.06
C VAL A 133 -8.15 -7.39 3.06
N LEU A 134 -8.51 -7.96 1.91
CA LEU A 134 -8.75 -9.40 1.72
C LEU A 134 -7.78 -10.00 0.70
N ARG A 135 -7.57 -11.32 0.80
CA ARG A 135 -6.66 -12.12 -0.04
C ARG A 135 -6.88 -11.91 -1.54
N ASP A 136 -8.14 -11.90 -1.97
CA ASP A 136 -8.57 -11.81 -3.37
C ASP A 136 -8.22 -10.45 -4.01
N GLN A 137 -8.06 -9.41 -3.19
CA GLN A 137 -7.69 -8.06 -3.66
C GLN A 137 -6.18 -7.81 -3.70
N LEU A 138 -5.38 -8.60 -2.97
CA LEU A 138 -3.95 -8.34 -2.77
C LEU A 138 -3.17 -8.21 -4.08
N ASN A 139 -3.41 -9.09 -5.05
CA ASN A 139 -2.72 -8.99 -6.32
C ASN A 139 -3.09 -7.69 -7.06
N PHE A 140 -4.38 -7.33 -7.10
CA PHE A 140 -4.82 -6.09 -7.73
C PHE A 140 -4.25 -4.85 -7.02
N MET A 141 -4.21 -4.85 -5.69
CA MET A 141 -3.65 -3.76 -4.90
C MET A 141 -2.15 -3.59 -5.19
N LYS A 142 -1.38 -4.69 -5.22
CA LYS A 142 0.03 -4.66 -5.65
C LYS A 142 0.20 -3.99 -7.01
N ARG A 143 -0.63 -4.35 -7.98
CA ARG A 143 -0.56 -3.79 -9.35
C ARG A 143 -0.81 -2.28 -9.38
N CYS A 144 -1.73 -1.80 -8.55
CA CYS A 144 -2.00 -0.37 -8.39
C CYS A 144 -0.91 0.38 -7.62
N GLY A 145 0.06 -0.31 -7.02
CA GLY A 145 1.26 0.30 -6.42
C GLY A 145 1.40 0.16 -4.91
N PHE A 146 0.49 -0.57 -4.23
CA PHE A 146 0.65 -0.89 -2.82
C PHE A 146 1.84 -1.84 -2.60
N ASP A 147 2.59 -1.62 -1.52
CA ASP A 147 3.71 -2.46 -1.11
C ASP A 147 3.59 -3.02 0.31
N ALA A 148 2.60 -2.57 1.09
CA ALA A 148 2.30 -3.11 2.41
C ALA A 148 0.79 -3.34 2.56
N PHE A 149 0.40 -4.42 3.23
CA PHE A 149 -1.00 -4.87 3.33
C PHE A 149 -1.32 -5.28 4.76
N ALA A 150 -2.14 -4.48 5.43
CA ALA A 150 -2.72 -4.85 6.71
C ALA A 150 -3.98 -5.69 6.50
N VAL A 151 -3.77 -7.00 6.29
CA VAL A 151 -4.83 -7.98 6.11
C VAL A 151 -5.75 -7.97 7.33
N ARG A 152 -7.06 -8.06 7.09
CA ARG A 152 -8.08 -8.05 8.14
C ARG A 152 -7.78 -9.12 9.21
N ALA A 153 -7.91 -8.74 10.48
CA ALA A 153 -7.46 -9.56 11.61
C ALA A 153 -8.19 -10.92 11.77
N ASP A 154 -9.37 -11.08 11.19
CA ASP A 154 -10.14 -12.33 11.18
C ASP A 154 -9.74 -13.27 10.03
N LYS A 155 -8.77 -12.90 9.20
CA LYS A 155 -8.24 -13.72 8.10
C LYS A 155 -6.86 -14.29 8.45
N ASN A 156 -6.58 -15.47 7.88
CA ASN A 156 -5.28 -16.09 8.02
C ASN A 156 -4.27 -15.43 7.05
N ILE A 157 -3.26 -14.77 7.61
CA ILE A 157 -2.22 -14.07 6.83
C ILE A 157 -1.33 -15.02 6.02
N ASP A 158 -1.06 -16.23 6.52
CA ASP A 158 -0.29 -17.27 5.82
C ASP A 158 -1.03 -17.84 4.61
N ASP A 159 -2.35 -17.72 4.60
CA ASP A 159 -3.15 -18.03 3.41
C ASP A 159 -3.27 -16.81 2.49
N ALA A 160 -3.41 -15.62 3.05
CA ALA A 160 -3.50 -14.37 2.29
C ALA A 160 -2.28 -14.14 1.38
N ILE A 161 -1.06 -14.44 1.86
CA ILE A 161 0.17 -14.28 1.07
C ILE A 161 0.17 -15.08 -0.25
N LYS A 162 -0.62 -16.15 -0.35
CA LYS A 162 -0.74 -16.93 -1.59
C LYS A 162 -1.49 -16.16 -2.68
N GLY A 163 -2.30 -15.15 -2.31
CA GLY A 163 -3.07 -14.32 -3.24
C GLY A 163 -2.20 -13.60 -4.30
N PHE A 164 -0.92 -13.38 -4.03
CA PHE A 164 0.01 -12.78 -5.01
C PHE A 164 0.42 -13.72 -6.15
N THR A 165 0.07 -15.02 -6.08
CA THR A 165 0.48 -16.04 -7.06
C THR A 165 -0.67 -16.57 -7.92
N GLU A 166 -1.90 -16.14 -7.65
CA GLU A 166 -3.11 -16.66 -8.32
C GLU A 166 -3.21 -16.24 -9.80
N PHE A 167 -2.69 -15.05 -10.14
CA PHE A 167 -2.70 -14.55 -11.51
C PHE A 167 -1.27 -14.29 -11.97
N THR A 168 -0.82 -15.10 -12.93
CA THR A 168 0.53 -15.02 -13.51
C THR A 168 0.57 -14.16 -14.77
N VAL A 169 -0.55 -14.00 -15.47
CA VAL A 169 -0.64 -13.23 -16.71
C VAL A 169 -1.66 -12.12 -16.57
N THR A 170 -1.23 -10.89 -16.85
CA THR A 170 -2.07 -9.68 -16.75
C THR A 170 -2.19 -9.02 -18.11
N TYR A 171 -3.43 -8.70 -18.50
CA TYR A 171 -3.70 -8.08 -19.80
C TYR A 171 -3.46 -6.55 -19.80
N GLN A 172 -3.98 -5.87 -18.77
CA GLN A 172 -3.99 -4.41 -18.67
C GLN A 172 -2.64 -3.87 -18.20
N ALA A 173 -2.31 -2.63 -18.58
CA ALA A 173 -1.21 -1.88 -17.98
C ALA A 173 -1.52 -1.47 -16.53
N SER A 174 -0.50 -1.33 -15.70
CA SER A 174 -0.63 -0.77 -14.34
C SER A 174 0.71 -0.21 -13.85
N VAL A 175 0.83 0.10 -12.55
CA VAL A 175 2.08 0.64 -11.97
C VAL A 175 3.21 -0.38 -12.04
N ASP A 176 2.90 -1.66 -11.79
CA ASP A 176 3.87 -2.75 -11.81
C ASP A 176 4.35 -3.11 -13.22
N GLU A 177 3.46 -3.01 -14.21
CA GLU A 177 3.73 -3.31 -15.60
C GLU A 177 3.06 -2.26 -16.51
N PRO A 178 3.78 -1.18 -16.86
CA PRO A 178 3.23 -0.07 -17.63
C PRO A 178 2.82 -0.42 -19.07
N LEU A 179 3.36 -1.51 -19.64
CA LEU A 179 3.01 -1.93 -20.98
C LEU A 179 1.87 -2.97 -20.95
N PRO A 180 0.74 -2.70 -21.64
CA PRO A 180 -0.33 -3.68 -21.71
C PRO A 180 0.11 -4.88 -22.55
N LEU A 181 -0.46 -6.07 -22.28
CA LEU A 181 -0.03 -7.34 -22.87
C LEU A 181 0.04 -7.30 -24.41
N PHE A 182 -0.93 -6.66 -25.08
CA PHE A 182 -0.96 -6.58 -26.54
C PHE A 182 0.14 -5.69 -27.15
N ARG A 183 0.80 -4.85 -26.35
CA ARG A 183 1.98 -4.05 -26.74
C ARG A 183 3.28 -4.66 -26.23
N ARG A 184 3.23 -5.68 -25.37
CA ARG A 184 4.43 -6.42 -25.02
C ARG A 184 4.89 -7.13 -26.28
N ALA A 185 6.13 -6.89 -26.68
CA ALA A 185 6.74 -7.68 -27.74
C ALA A 185 6.51 -9.16 -27.38
N ARG A 186 6.17 -9.99 -28.36
CA ARG A 186 6.32 -11.44 -28.19
C ARG A 186 7.82 -11.68 -28.04
N THR A 187 8.34 -11.53 -26.83
CA THR A 187 9.72 -11.91 -26.55
C THR A 187 9.78 -13.39 -26.86
N GLU A 188 10.55 -13.74 -27.90
CA GLU A 188 10.72 -15.08 -28.41
C GLU A 188 11.17 -16.01 -27.28
N GLY A 189 10.25 -16.85 -26.82
CA GLY A 189 10.46 -17.78 -25.70
C GLY A 189 9.94 -19.18 -25.99
N GLY A 190 10.00 -19.60 -27.26
CA GLY A 190 9.62 -20.94 -27.68
C GLY A 190 10.28 -21.28 -29.00
N ALA A 191 11.48 -21.86 -28.94
CA ALA A 191 12.00 -22.61 -30.07
C ALA A 191 11.02 -23.75 -30.36
N VAL A 192 10.19 -23.58 -31.39
CA VAL A 192 9.39 -24.66 -31.95
C VAL A 192 10.39 -25.62 -32.60
N GLN A 193 10.68 -26.73 -31.94
CA GLN A 193 11.41 -27.83 -32.59
C GLN A 193 10.59 -28.28 -33.81
N PRO A 194 11.17 -28.37 -35.02
CA PRO A 194 10.46 -28.90 -36.16
C PRO A 194 10.09 -30.36 -35.86
N LYS A 195 8.81 -30.68 -35.99
CA LYS A 195 8.34 -32.08 -36.01
C LYS A 195 9.12 -32.82 -37.09
N ALA A 196 9.87 -33.85 -36.70
CA ALA A 196 10.44 -34.80 -37.64
C ALA A 196 9.29 -35.49 -38.39
N THR A 197 9.19 -35.23 -39.68
CA THR A 197 8.33 -36.01 -40.58
C THR A 197 9.03 -37.35 -40.83
N ALA A 198 8.33 -38.44 -40.53
CA ALA A 198 8.72 -39.80 -40.87
C ALA A 198 8.56 -40.08 -42.37
#